data_AF-A0A1J5HL56-F1
#
_entry.id   AF-A0A1J5HL56-F1
#
_cell.length_a   1.000
_cell.length_b   1.000
_cell.length_c   1.000
_cell.angle_alpha   90.00
_cell.angle_beta   90.00
_cell.angle_gamma   90.00
#
_symmetry.space_group_name_H-M   'P 1'
#
loop_
_entity.id
_entity.type
_entity.pdbx_description
1 polymer ?
#
loop_
_entity_poly.entity_id
_entity_poly.type
_entity_poly.pdbx_seq_one_letter_code
_entity_poly.pdbx_strand_id
1 'polypeptide(L)'
;MKNEVEPKINTPGIIVLQWLTYAFWGLTIFAASLLSASVIAYFMNPTNNNDFSAYATAAVLVLLPISVICDIFYSKQEPEHKTGAASIIMIIYAVLFALFGIGALIAIVFSLVQLMISSSDITNTQIALYSEMIVVVLYAVTFLRTLLPAKLVKFRRLYIVFMIIIAGIISTLSFIGPVTNAQLTRDDRLIDNNLNYIQSGIDTYIHTQNKLPENLSVISVTGDAKKIVDNKLVKYTPNSKTPLVTQGTFNPSTSTTTYYYELCVNYKSAASDSESTYTPVQTDSRDGYNSYIITFNHPAGDYCYKVSTSTDFLSK
;
A
#
# COMPACT_ATOMS: atom_id res chain seq x y z
N MET A 1 -57.54 -10.32 -21.64
CA MET A 1 -56.57 -11.16 -22.40
C MET A 1 -55.17 -10.72 -21.99
N LYS A 2 -54.46 -11.55 -21.21
CA LYS A 2 -53.02 -11.36 -21.00
C LYS A 2 -52.35 -11.82 -22.28
N ASN A 3 -51.68 -10.92 -23.00
CA ASN A 3 -50.82 -11.30 -24.10
C ASN A 3 -49.77 -12.27 -23.54
N GLU A 4 -49.80 -13.53 -23.98
CA GLU A 4 -48.71 -14.46 -23.73
C GLU A 4 -47.48 -13.88 -24.42
N VAL A 5 -46.62 -13.23 -23.63
CA VAL A 5 -45.33 -12.74 -24.10
C VAL A 5 -44.53 -13.98 -24.47
N GLU A 6 -44.25 -14.16 -25.77
CA GLU A 6 -43.41 -15.25 -26.25
C GLU A 6 -42.13 -15.33 -25.41
N PRO A 7 -41.71 -16.54 -24.98
CA PRO A 7 -40.51 -16.71 -24.19
C PRO A 7 -39.32 -16.22 -25.00
N LYS A 8 -38.70 -15.12 -24.55
CA LYS A 8 -37.53 -14.52 -25.19
C LYS A 8 -36.41 -15.56 -25.24
N ILE A 9 -36.12 -16.05 -26.44
CA ILE A 9 -35.12 -17.11 -26.66
C ILE A 9 -33.74 -16.57 -26.27
N ASN A 10 -32.99 -17.35 -25.49
CA ASN A 10 -31.64 -17.00 -25.07
C ASN A 10 -30.69 -17.02 -26.28
N THR A 11 -30.40 -15.85 -26.83
CA THR A 11 -29.39 -15.71 -27.88
C THR A 11 -27.99 -15.83 -27.27
N PRO A 12 -26.99 -16.36 -28.00
CA PRO A 12 -25.61 -16.44 -27.52
C PRO A 12 -25.06 -15.11 -27.00
N GLY A 13 -25.44 -13.99 -27.63
CA GLY A 13 -25.06 -12.65 -27.19
C GLY A 13 -25.57 -12.30 -25.78
N ILE A 14 -26.80 -12.68 -25.43
CA ILE A 14 -27.36 -12.45 -24.09
C ILE A 14 -26.62 -13.29 -23.03
N ILE A 15 -26.24 -14.51 -23.39
CA ILE A 15 -25.49 -15.42 -22.51
C ILE A 15 -24.10 -14.83 -22.19
N VAL A 16 -23.38 -14.35 -23.20
CA VAL A 16 -22.08 -13.68 -23.02
C VAL A 16 -22.25 -12.41 -22.18
N LEU A 17 -23.29 -11.62 -22.44
CA LEU A 17 -23.56 -10.38 -21.71
C LEU A 17 -23.89 -10.64 -20.23
N GLN A 18 -24.59 -11.75 -19.93
CA GLN A 18 -24.82 -12.20 -18.56
C GLN A 18 -23.51 -12.54 -17.84
N TRP A 19 -22.65 -13.32 -18.50
CA TRP A 19 -21.35 -13.70 -17.97
C TRP A 19 -20.51 -12.47 -17.64
N LEU A 20 -20.37 -11.55 -18.60
CA LEU A 20 -19.61 -10.31 -18.42
C LEU A 20 -20.16 -9.47 -17.28
N THR A 21 -21.48 -9.34 -17.18
CA THR A 21 -22.12 -8.57 -16.10
C THR A 21 -21.77 -9.13 -14.72
N TYR A 22 -21.87 -10.45 -14.52
CA TYR A 22 -21.54 -11.07 -13.24
C TYR A 22 -20.04 -11.07 -12.97
N ALA A 23 -19.21 -11.32 -13.99
CA ALA A 23 -17.76 -11.24 -13.87
C ALA A 23 -17.29 -9.85 -13.43
N PHE A 24 -17.75 -8.79 -14.12
CA PHE A 24 -17.32 -7.43 -13.81
C PHE A 24 -17.85 -6.94 -12.47
N TRP A 25 -19.10 -7.25 -12.10
CA TRP A 25 -19.59 -6.96 -10.75
C TRP A 25 -18.79 -7.70 -9.68
N GLY A 26 -18.49 -8.98 -9.89
CA GLY A 26 -17.65 -9.77 -8.99
C GLY A 26 -16.26 -9.16 -8.80
N LEU A 27 -15.59 -8.79 -9.89
CA LEU A 27 -14.28 -8.15 -9.86
C LEU A 27 -14.33 -6.76 -9.21
N THR A 28 -15.40 -5.98 -9.46
CA THR A 28 -15.59 -4.66 -8.83
C THR A 28 -15.75 -4.79 -7.32
N ILE A 29 -16.54 -5.76 -6.86
CA ILE A 29 -16.74 -6.02 -5.43
C ILE A 29 -15.44 -6.48 -4.81
N PHE A 30 -14.73 -7.41 -5.45
CA PHE A 30 -13.44 -7.87 -4.98
C PHE A 30 -12.45 -6.71 -4.82
N ALA A 31 -12.33 -5.84 -5.83
CA ALA A 31 -11.49 -4.64 -5.76
C ALA A 31 -11.97 -3.66 -4.66
N ALA A 32 -13.28 -3.48 -4.50
CA ALA A 32 -13.86 -2.62 -3.46
C ALA A 32 -13.65 -3.17 -2.05
N SER A 33 -13.68 -4.49 -1.86
CA SER A 33 -13.37 -5.17 -0.59
C SER A 33 -11.91 -4.98 -0.18
N LEU A 34 -10.99 -5.09 -1.14
CA LEU A 34 -9.57 -4.83 -0.91
C LEU A 34 -9.31 -3.35 -0.58
N LEU A 35 -10.02 -2.46 -1.29
CA LEU A 35 -9.92 -1.04 -1.06
C LEU A 35 -10.50 -0.63 0.30
N SER A 36 -11.63 -1.20 0.72
CA SER A 36 -12.24 -0.91 2.02
C SER A 36 -11.33 -1.33 3.16
N ALA A 37 -10.70 -2.51 3.08
CA ALA A 37 -9.71 -2.97 4.06
C ALA A 37 -8.53 -1.99 4.14
N SER A 38 -8.00 -1.53 3.00
CA SER A 38 -6.88 -0.57 2.96
C SER A 38 -7.26 0.80 3.53
N VAL A 39 -8.46 1.28 3.24
CA VAL A 39 -8.99 2.56 3.74
C VAL A 39 -9.18 2.50 5.25
N ILE A 40 -9.81 1.45 5.77
CA ILE A 40 -10.02 1.28 7.21
C ILE A 40 -8.67 1.13 7.92
N ALA A 41 -7.75 0.33 7.37
CA ALA A 41 -6.41 0.16 7.92
C ALA A 41 -5.69 1.50 8.06
N TYR A 42 -5.75 2.35 7.04
CA TYR A 42 -5.14 3.68 7.08
C TYR A 42 -5.75 4.58 8.15
N PHE A 43 -7.08 4.65 8.26
CA PHE A 43 -7.74 5.52 9.24
C PHE A 43 -7.58 5.04 10.69
N MET A 44 -7.36 3.74 10.90
CA MET A 44 -7.12 3.18 12.24
C MET A 44 -5.64 3.19 12.61
N ASN A 45 -4.74 2.98 11.64
CA ASN A 45 -3.30 3.01 11.84
C ASN A 45 -2.58 3.65 10.64
N PRO A 46 -2.34 4.98 10.66
CA PRO A 46 -1.79 5.73 9.53
C PRO A 46 -0.35 5.35 9.13
N THR A 47 0.37 4.61 9.98
CA THR A 47 1.74 4.16 9.67
C THR A 47 1.75 2.94 8.75
N ASN A 48 0.61 2.24 8.61
CA ASN A 48 0.45 1.12 7.67
C ASN A 48 0.26 1.63 6.24
N ASN A 49 1.36 2.06 5.63
CA ASN A 49 1.40 2.48 4.23
C ASN A 49 1.41 1.28 3.30
N ASN A 50 0.21 0.80 2.93
CA ASN A 50 0.09 -0.25 1.92
C ASN A 50 -0.01 0.37 0.51
N ASP A 51 1.06 0.24 -0.27
CA ASP A 51 1.12 0.64 -1.69
C ASP A 51 0.00 0.00 -2.54
N PHE A 52 -0.59 -1.09 -2.03
CA PHE A 52 -1.69 -1.79 -2.67
C PHE A 52 -2.97 -0.94 -2.79
N SER A 53 -3.15 0.08 -1.94
CA SER A 53 -4.31 0.99 -1.96
C SER A 53 -4.47 1.72 -3.30
N ALA A 54 -3.36 2.15 -3.93
CA ALA A 54 -3.37 2.82 -5.22
C ALA A 54 -3.88 1.89 -6.34
N TYR A 55 -3.42 0.64 -6.34
CA TYR A 55 -3.87 -0.38 -7.30
C TYR A 55 -5.35 -0.72 -7.14
N ALA A 56 -5.80 -0.93 -5.89
CA ALA A 56 -7.21 -1.20 -5.60
C ALA A 56 -8.11 -0.02 -6.01
N THR A 57 -7.67 1.22 -5.79
CA THR A 57 -8.39 2.44 -6.23
C THR A 57 -8.53 2.48 -7.74
N ALA A 58 -7.43 2.29 -8.48
CA ALA A 58 -7.45 2.28 -9.93
C ALA A 58 -8.37 1.16 -10.47
N ALA A 59 -8.31 -0.03 -9.87
CA ALA A 59 -9.17 -1.15 -10.25
C ALA A 59 -10.66 -0.82 -10.06
N VAL A 60 -11.07 -0.24 -8.93
CA VAL A 60 -12.47 0.17 -8.71
C VAL A 60 -12.91 1.23 -9.72
N LEU A 61 -12.09 2.25 -9.98
CA LEU A 61 -12.41 3.33 -10.91
C LEU A 61 -12.58 2.85 -12.37
N VAL A 62 -11.87 1.81 -12.76
CA VAL A 62 -11.97 1.22 -14.11
C VAL A 62 -13.11 0.19 -14.18
N LEU A 63 -13.22 -0.71 -13.20
CA LEU A 63 -14.19 -1.80 -13.22
C LEU A 63 -15.62 -1.34 -12.96
N LEU A 64 -15.82 -0.31 -12.14
CA LEU A 64 -17.16 0.22 -11.84
C LEU A 64 -17.92 0.69 -13.10
N PRO A 65 -17.39 1.59 -13.95
CA PRO A 65 -18.11 2.03 -15.14
C PRO A 65 -18.34 0.87 -16.12
N ILE A 66 -17.38 -0.05 -16.27
CA ILE A 66 -17.55 -1.24 -17.12
C ILE A 66 -18.70 -2.11 -16.61
N SER A 67 -18.74 -2.39 -15.31
CA SER A 67 -19.80 -3.18 -14.67
C SER A 67 -21.17 -2.54 -14.84
N VAL A 68 -21.26 -1.22 -14.64
CA VAL A 68 -22.50 -0.45 -14.82
C VAL A 68 -22.97 -0.52 -16.26
N ILE A 69 -22.08 -0.32 -17.24
CA ILE A 69 -22.41 -0.39 -18.67
C ILE A 69 -22.91 -1.79 -19.02
N CYS A 70 -22.19 -2.84 -18.64
CA CYS A 70 -22.58 -4.23 -18.86
C CYS A 70 -23.97 -4.53 -18.25
N ASP A 71 -24.22 -4.13 -17.01
CA ASP A 71 -25.52 -4.36 -16.36
C ASP A 71 -26.66 -3.55 -17.00
N ILE A 72 -26.41 -2.32 -17.46
CA ILE A 72 -27.42 -1.54 -18.20
C ILE A 72 -27.81 -2.25 -19.50
N PHE A 73 -26.84 -2.79 -20.25
CA PHE A 73 -27.12 -3.52 -21.49
C PHE A 73 -27.78 -4.88 -21.21
N TYR A 74 -27.25 -5.64 -20.26
CA TYR A 74 -27.77 -6.96 -19.89
C TYR A 74 -29.21 -6.85 -19.40
N SER A 75 -29.47 -5.89 -18.52
CA SER A 75 -30.75 -5.80 -17.85
C SER A 75 -31.91 -5.33 -18.71
N LYS A 76 -31.64 -4.71 -19.86
CA LYS A 76 -32.65 -4.46 -20.90
C LYS A 76 -33.06 -5.75 -21.61
N GLN A 77 -32.20 -6.75 -21.59
CA GLN A 77 -32.37 -8.00 -22.33
C GLN A 77 -32.62 -9.22 -21.43
N GLU A 78 -32.51 -9.06 -20.11
CA GLU A 78 -32.61 -10.13 -19.12
C GLU A 78 -33.96 -10.89 -19.25
N PRO A 79 -33.93 -12.21 -19.52
CA PRO A 79 -35.13 -13.03 -19.66
C PRO A 79 -35.82 -13.24 -18.31
N GLU A 80 -37.15 -13.34 -18.30
CA GLU A 80 -37.92 -13.60 -17.06
C GLU A 80 -37.61 -14.98 -16.46
N HIS A 81 -37.39 -15.97 -17.32
CA HIS A 81 -37.04 -17.33 -16.94
C HIS A 81 -35.68 -17.70 -17.56
N LYS A 82 -34.67 -17.86 -16.71
CA LYS A 82 -33.33 -18.28 -17.11
C LYS A 82 -33.33 -19.80 -17.28
N THR A 83 -33.26 -20.26 -18.53
CA THR A 83 -33.22 -21.69 -18.89
C THR A 83 -31.93 -22.04 -19.63
N GLY A 84 -31.51 -23.30 -19.58
CA GLY A 84 -30.29 -23.78 -20.25
C GLY A 84 -29.01 -23.11 -19.73
N ALA A 85 -28.15 -22.67 -20.64
CA ALA A 85 -26.84 -22.09 -20.31
C ALA A 85 -26.92 -20.84 -19.40
N ALA A 86 -27.93 -19.99 -19.58
CA ALA A 86 -28.15 -18.83 -18.72
C ALA A 86 -28.40 -19.20 -17.25
N SER A 87 -29.04 -20.36 -17.00
CA SER A 87 -29.25 -20.87 -15.64
C SER A 87 -27.93 -21.32 -15.00
N ILE A 88 -27.10 -22.05 -15.76
CA ILE A 88 -25.80 -22.54 -15.29
C ILE A 88 -24.90 -21.37 -14.85
N ILE A 89 -24.80 -20.33 -15.68
CA ILE A 89 -23.97 -19.15 -15.38
C ILE A 89 -24.45 -18.44 -14.11
N MET A 90 -25.76 -18.26 -13.96
CA MET A 90 -26.34 -17.68 -12.75
C MET A 90 -25.99 -18.50 -11.51
N ILE A 91 -26.09 -19.84 -11.57
CA ILE A 91 -25.77 -20.72 -10.44
C ILE A 91 -24.29 -20.60 -10.08
N ILE A 92 -23.38 -20.63 -11.06
CA ILE A 92 -21.93 -20.52 -10.82
C ILE A 92 -21.60 -19.23 -10.04
N TYR A 93 -22.05 -18.08 -10.54
CA TYR A 93 -21.75 -16.80 -9.89
C TYR A 93 -22.49 -16.63 -8.56
N ALA A 94 -23.73 -17.11 -8.44
CA ALA A 94 -24.46 -17.09 -7.17
C ALA A 94 -23.72 -17.89 -6.10
N VAL A 95 -23.25 -19.10 -6.43
CA VAL A 95 -22.46 -19.93 -5.50
C VAL A 95 -21.16 -19.24 -5.15
N LEU A 96 -20.42 -18.68 -6.12
CA LEU A 96 -19.18 -17.94 -5.84
C LEU A 96 -19.42 -16.76 -4.88
N PHE A 97 -20.41 -15.92 -5.14
CA PHE A 97 -20.72 -14.78 -4.27
C PHE A 97 -21.18 -15.21 -2.88
N ALA A 98 -21.95 -16.29 -2.77
CA ALA A 98 -22.35 -16.86 -1.49
C ALA A 98 -21.12 -17.37 -0.70
N LEU A 99 -20.19 -18.06 -1.36
CA LEU A 99 -18.98 -18.57 -0.71
C LEU A 99 -18.09 -17.43 -0.17
N PHE A 100 -17.88 -16.36 -0.95
CA PHE A 100 -17.15 -15.19 -0.46
C PHE A 100 -17.88 -14.48 0.69
N GLY A 101 -19.21 -14.33 0.62
CA GLY A 101 -20.01 -13.77 1.71
C GLY A 101 -19.95 -14.60 2.99
N ILE A 102 -20.02 -15.93 2.89
CA ILE A 102 -19.87 -16.84 4.03
C ILE A 102 -18.45 -16.77 4.60
N GLY A 103 -17.42 -16.71 3.76
CA GLY A 103 -16.03 -16.53 4.19
C GLY A 103 -15.86 -15.26 5.03
N ALA A 104 -16.43 -14.14 4.58
CA ALA A 104 -16.43 -12.88 5.31
C ALA A 104 -17.20 -12.97 6.65
N LEU A 105 -18.34 -13.67 6.69
CA LEU A 105 -19.06 -13.93 7.95
C LEU A 105 -18.22 -14.75 8.96
N ILE A 106 -17.49 -15.76 8.49
CA ILE A 106 -16.57 -16.54 9.35
C ILE A 106 -15.47 -15.63 9.89
N ALA A 107 -14.91 -14.76 9.06
CA ALA A 107 -13.88 -13.80 9.46
C ALA A 107 -14.40 -12.77 10.51
N ILE A 108 -15.65 -12.33 10.40
CA ILE A 108 -16.32 -11.51 11.43
C ILE A 108 -16.38 -12.27 12.76
N VAL A 109 -16.86 -13.51 12.75
CA VAL A 109 -16.95 -14.32 13.99
C VAL A 109 -15.58 -14.52 14.61
N PHE A 110 -14.56 -14.83 13.79
CA PHE A 110 -13.18 -14.98 14.27
C PHE A 110 -12.66 -13.68 14.89
N SER A 111 -12.90 -12.54 14.24
CA SER A 111 -12.49 -11.23 14.75
C SER A 111 -13.18 -10.90 16.08
N LEU A 112 -14.47 -11.22 16.22
CA LEU A 112 -15.21 -11.05 17.49
C LEU A 112 -14.65 -11.92 18.61
N VAL A 113 -14.31 -13.18 18.31
CA VAL A 113 -13.67 -14.08 19.29
C VAL A 113 -12.30 -13.55 19.69
N GLN A 114 -11.50 -13.08 18.73
CA GLN A 114 -10.18 -12.51 19.00
C GLN A 114 -10.28 -11.25 19.87
N LEU A 115 -11.27 -10.37 19.63
CA LEU A 115 -11.53 -9.21 20.49
C LEU A 115 -11.87 -9.58 21.94
N MET A 116 -12.52 -10.72 22.17
CA MET A 116 -12.90 -11.17 23.50
C MET A 116 -11.73 -11.80 24.28
N ILE A 117 -10.74 -12.37 23.58
CA ILE A 117 -9.63 -13.12 24.19
C ILE A 117 -8.34 -12.28 24.23
N SER A 118 -8.21 -11.27 23.35
CA SER A 118 -6.99 -10.46 23.28
C SER A 118 -6.83 -9.54 24.49
N SER A 119 -5.63 -9.55 25.07
CA SER A 119 -5.19 -8.63 26.12
C SER A 119 -4.24 -7.54 25.61
N SER A 120 -3.90 -7.56 24.31
CA SER A 120 -2.96 -6.64 23.64
C SER A 120 -3.65 -5.85 22.52
N ASP A 121 -2.88 -5.08 21.74
CA ASP A 121 -3.38 -4.25 20.64
C ASP A 121 -4.39 -5.00 19.75
N ILE A 122 -5.59 -4.41 19.68
CA ILE A 122 -6.75 -4.94 18.95
C ILE A 122 -6.98 -4.25 17.61
N THR A 123 -6.13 -3.29 17.23
CA THR A 123 -6.33 -2.42 16.05
C THR A 123 -6.47 -3.25 14.77
N ASN A 124 -5.60 -4.23 14.54
CA ASN A 124 -5.67 -5.10 13.37
C ASN A 124 -6.96 -5.95 13.33
N THR A 125 -7.41 -6.42 14.50
CA THR A 125 -8.66 -7.18 14.61
C THR A 125 -9.88 -6.31 14.35
N GLN A 126 -9.88 -5.06 14.82
CA GLN A 126 -10.94 -4.10 14.51
C GLN A 126 -10.97 -3.72 13.04
N ILE A 127 -9.80 -3.51 12.40
CA ILE A 127 -9.69 -3.27 10.96
C ILE A 127 -10.35 -4.41 10.19
N ALA A 128 -9.97 -5.65 10.50
CA ALA A 128 -10.54 -6.84 9.86
C ALA A 128 -12.05 -6.93 10.08
N LEU A 129 -12.53 -6.71 11.30
CA LEU A 129 -13.97 -6.75 11.62
C LEU A 129 -14.77 -5.76 10.77
N TYR A 130 -14.36 -4.49 10.74
CA TYR A 130 -15.08 -3.46 10.00
C TYR A 130 -15.00 -3.66 8.49
N SER A 131 -13.85 -4.11 7.96
CA SER A 131 -13.73 -4.40 6.53
C SER A 131 -14.65 -5.55 6.14
N GLU A 132 -14.65 -6.65 6.90
CA GLU A 132 -15.45 -7.83 6.57
C GLU A 132 -16.96 -7.57 6.69
N MET A 133 -17.40 -6.68 7.58
CA MET A 133 -18.81 -6.23 7.61
C MET A 133 -19.23 -5.58 6.28
N ILE A 134 -18.36 -4.75 5.69
CA ILE A 134 -18.63 -4.15 4.38
C ILE A 134 -18.63 -5.23 3.30
N VAL A 135 -17.67 -6.16 3.33
CA VAL A 135 -17.57 -7.27 2.37
C VAL A 135 -18.82 -8.14 2.37
N VAL A 136 -19.33 -8.51 3.55
CA VAL A 136 -20.58 -9.28 3.69
C VAL A 136 -21.75 -8.55 3.04
N VAL A 137 -21.91 -7.25 3.31
CA VAL A 137 -23.00 -6.47 2.73
C VAL A 137 -22.90 -6.41 1.20
N LEU A 138 -21.71 -6.15 0.67
CA LEU A 138 -21.49 -6.11 -0.79
C LEU A 138 -21.81 -7.45 -1.45
N TYR A 139 -21.24 -8.55 -0.95
CA TYR A 139 -21.50 -9.88 -1.53
C TYR A 139 -22.95 -10.34 -1.32
N ALA A 140 -23.59 -10.03 -0.20
CA ALA A 140 -24.99 -10.38 0.04
C ALA A 140 -25.93 -9.65 -0.94
N VAL A 141 -25.71 -8.36 -1.16
CA VAL A 141 -26.50 -7.56 -2.09
C VAL A 141 -26.31 -8.04 -3.54
N THR A 142 -25.08 -8.41 -3.94
CA THR A 142 -24.79 -8.94 -5.28
C THR A 142 -25.28 -10.37 -5.48
N PHE A 143 -25.19 -11.21 -4.45
CA PHE A 143 -25.82 -12.53 -4.44
C PHE A 143 -27.33 -12.41 -4.67
N LEU A 144 -27.98 -11.50 -3.94
CA LEU A 144 -29.40 -11.24 -4.08
C LEU A 144 -29.76 -10.71 -5.48
N ARG A 145 -28.94 -9.82 -6.07
CA ARG A 145 -29.08 -9.35 -7.47
C ARG A 145 -28.92 -10.47 -8.50
N THR A 146 -28.06 -11.45 -8.22
CA THR A 146 -27.84 -12.60 -9.11
C THR A 146 -29.04 -13.54 -9.11
N LEU A 147 -29.65 -13.77 -7.93
CA LEU A 147 -30.80 -14.66 -7.76
C LEU A 147 -32.15 -14.03 -8.15
N LEU A 148 -32.34 -12.73 -7.92
CA LEU A 148 -33.63 -12.10 -8.12
C LEU A 148 -33.98 -11.99 -9.62
N PRO A 149 -35.15 -12.52 -10.04
CA PRO A 149 -35.57 -12.47 -11.44
C PRO A 149 -35.96 -11.04 -11.86
N ALA A 150 -35.97 -10.82 -13.19
CA ALA A 150 -36.13 -9.53 -13.87
C ALA A 150 -37.39 -8.70 -13.50
N LYS A 151 -38.35 -9.26 -12.76
CA LYS A 151 -39.62 -8.60 -12.41
C LYS A 151 -39.46 -7.42 -11.46
N LEU A 152 -38.32 -7.29 -10.78
CA LEU A 152 -38.04 -6.17 -9.88
C LEU A 152 -37.12 -5.12 -10.52
N VAL A 153 -37.61 -4.46 -11.58
CA VAL A 153 -36.89 -3.38 -12.28
C VAL A 153 -36.41 -2.28 -11.31
N LYS A 154 -37.18 -2.00 -10.25
CA LYS A 154 -36.80 -1.06 -9.18
C LYS A 154 -35.60 -1.55 -8.38
N PHE A 155 -35.55 -2.84 -8.03
CA PHE A 155 -34.45 -3.43 -7.27
C PHE A 155 -33.14 -3.35 -8.03
N ARG A 156 -33.18 -3.57 -9.36
CA ARG A 156 -32.01 -3.37 -10.22
C ARG A 156 -31.46 -1.94 -10.15
N ARG A 157 -32.33 -0.94 -10.34
CA ARG A 157 -31.88 0.46 -10.33
C ARG A 157 -31.32 0.83 -8.97
N LEU A 158 -31.96 0.35 -7.90
CA LEU A 158 -31.48 0.50 -6.53
C LEU A 158 -30.10 -0.13 -6.35
N TYR A 159 -29.87 -1.34 -6.85
CA TYR A 159 -28.57 -2.03 -6.81
C TYR A 159 -27.46 -1.21 -7.47
N ILE A 160 -27.67 -0.75 -8.71
CA ILE A 160 -26.67 0.05 -9.43
C ILE A 160 -26.36 1.34 -8.66
N VAL A 161 -27.39 2.07 -8.22
CA VAL A 161 -27.21 3.33 -7.47
C VAL A 161 -26.49 3.07 -6.15
N PHE A 162 -26.88 2.03 -5.41
CA PHE A 162 -26.24 1.63 -4.17
C PHE A 162 -24.75 1.33 -4.37
N MET A 163 -24.41 0.52 -5.38
CA MET A 163 -23.02 0.17 -5.68
C MET A 163 -22.19 1.37 -6.12
N ILE A 164 -22.75 2.28 -6.92
CA ILE A 164 -22.08 3.53 -7.31
C ILE A 164 -21.81 4.40 -6.08
N ILE A 165 -22.78 4.54 -5.18
CA ILE A 165 -22.63 5.33 -3.96
C ILE A 165 -21.53 4.74 -3.07
N ILE A 166 -21.59 3.44 -2.78
CA ILE A 166 -20.59 2.80 -1.90
C ILE A 166 -19.21 2.83 -2.53
N ALA A 167 -19.07 2.43 -3.79
CA ALA A 167 -17.78 2.45 -4.47
C ALA A 167 -17.22 3.88 -4.58
N GLY A 168 -18.09 4.88 -4.79
CA GLY A 168 -17.72 6.30 -4.80
C GLY A 168 -17.23 6.78 -3.43
N ILE A 169 -17.93 6.43 -2.34
CA ILE A 169 -17.50 6.77 -0.97
C ILE A 169 -16.14 6.12 -0.66
N ILE A 170 -15.99 4.82 -0.92
CA ILE A 170 -14.73 4.12 -0.64
C ILE A 170 -13.58 4.70 -1.49
N SER A 171 -13.84 5.00 -2.76
CA SER A 171 -12.83 5.60 -3.66
C SER A 171 -12.42 7.00 -3.21
N THR A 172 -13.36 7.85 -2.81
CA THR A 172 -13.06 9.20 -2.31
C THR A 172 -12.27 9.17 -1.01
N LEU A 173 -12.64 8.29 -0.08
CA LEU A 173 -11.89 8.06 1.16
C LEU A 173 -10.47 7.55 0.89
N SER A 174 -10.28 6.73 -0.13
CA SER A 174 -8.96 6.28 -0.56
C SER A 174 -8.05 7.44 -1.00
N PHE A 175 -8.59 8.38 -1.79
CA PHE A 175 -7.82 9.55 -2.20
C PHE A 175 -7.42 10.41 -1.01
N ILE A 176 -8.35 10.68 -0.09
CA ILE A 176 -8.10 11.53 1.08
C ILE A 176 -7.12 10.88 2.05
N GLY A 177 -7.15 9.54 2.18
CA GLY A 177 -6.31 8.82 3.12
C GLY A 177 -5.04 8.22 2.49
N PRO A 178 -5.03 6.92 2.19
CA PRO A 178 -3.80 6.19 1.87
C PRO A 178 -3.10 6.68 0.61
N VAL A 179 -3.82 7.12 -0.42
CA VAL A 179 -3.20 7.58 -1.67
C VAL A 179 -2.46 8.91 -1.49
N THR A 180 -3.08 9.88 -0.80
CA THR A 180 -2.41 11.15 -0.50
C THR A 180 -1.21 10.93 0.41
N ASN A 181 -1.35 10.06 1.42
CA ASN A 181 -0.21 9.74 2.30
C ASN A 181 0.95 9.11 1.54
N ALA A 182 0.67 8.13 0.67
CA ALA A 182 1.69 7.49 -0.15
C ALA A 182 2.42 8.47 -1.09
N GLN A 183 1.73 9.52 -1.55
CA GLN A 183 2.37 10.60 -2.31
C GLN A 183 3.25 11.49 -1.41
N LEU A 184 2.77 11.85 -0.22
CA LEU A 184 3.51 12.69 0.72
C LEU A 184 4.78 12.01 1.23
N THR A 185 4.75 10.70 1.48
CA THR A 185 5.88 9.91 2.00
C THR A 185 6.68 9.23 0.88
N ARG A 186 6.47 9.59 -0.38
CA ARG A 186 7.20 9.00 -1.51
C ARG A 186 8.70 9.28 -1.42
N ASP A 187 9.05 10.51 -1.10
CA ASP A 187 10.43 10.94 -0.99
C ASP A 187 11.08 10.37 0.28
N ASP A 188 10.34 10.25 1.40
CA ASP A 188 10.76 9.55 2.62
C ASP A 188 11.19 8.11 2.30
N ARG A 189 10.33 7.34 1.62
CA ARG A 189 10.66 5.96 1.20
C ARG A 189 11.85 5.88 0.25
N LEU A 190 11.98 6.86 -0.64
CA LEU A 190 13.12 6.92 -1.55
C LEU A 190 14.41 7.05 -0.73
N ILE A 191 14.41 7.97 0.25
CA ILE A 191 15.49 8.20 1.21
C ILE A 191 15.76 6.92 1.99
N ASP A 192 14.77 6.33 2.65
CA ASP A 192 14.96 5.18 3.55
C ASP A 192 15.60 3.98 2.85
N ASN A 193 15.21 3.73 1.61
CA ASN A 193 15.70 2.60 0.82
C ASN A 193 17.08 2.87 0.20
N ASN A 194 17.51 4.12 0.04
CA ASN A 194 18.69 4.44 -0.77
C ASN A 194 19.75 5.31 -0.08
N LEU A 195 19.51 5.78 1.14
CA LEU A 195 20.48 6.61 1.87
C LEU A 195 21.80 5.87 2.14
N ASN A 196 21.74 4.55 2.37
CA ASN A 196 22.92 3.69 2.51
C ASN A 196 23.80 3.64 1.24
N TYR A 197 23.21 3.79 0.03
CA TYR A 197 23.99 3.85 -1.20
C TYR A 197 24.75 5.18 -1.33
N ILE A 198 24.19 6.27 -0.81
CA ILE A 198 24.90 7.56 -0.72
C ILE A 198 26.08 7.43 0.23
N GLN A 199 25.87 6.81 1.40
CA GLN A 199 26.95 6.52 2.34
C GLN A 199 28.07 5.71 1.68
N SER A 200 27.73 4.61 1.02
CA SER A 200 28.71 3.77 0.32
C SER A 200 29.46 4.53 -0.78
N GLY A 201 28.79 5.45 -1.50
CA GLY A 201 29.42 6.33 -2.47
C GLY A 201 30.43 7.30 -1.84
N ILE A 202 30.11 7.85 -0.67
CA ILE A 202 31.03 8.68 0.12
C ILE A 202 32.22 7.85 0.61
N ASP A 203 31.96 6.67 1.16
CA ASP A 203 33.00 5.78 1.68
C ASP A 203 34.00 5.38 0.58
N THR A 204 33.48 5.03 -0.60
CA THR A 204 34.31 4.73 -1.78
C THR A 204 35.16 5.93 -2.20
N TYR A 205 34.59 7.14 -2.16
CA TYR A 205 35.32 8.37 -2.46
C TYR A 205 36.44 8.62 -1.44
N ILE A 206 36.16 8.45 -0.14
CA ILE A 206 37.14 8.59 0.93
C ILE A 206 38.30 7.61 0.75
N HIS A 207 38.01 6.32 0.48
CA HIS A 207 39.05 5.32 0.28
C HIS A 207 39.92 5.59 -0.95
N THR A 208 39.36 6.23 -1.98
CA THR A 208 40.08 6.50 -3.24
C THR A 208 40.87 7.82 -3.19
N GLN A 209 40.27 8.87 -2.62
CA GLN A 209 40.77 10.24 -2.66
C GLN A 209 41.39 10.70 -1.34
N ASN A 210 41.24 9.91 -0.27
CA ASN A 210 41.73 10.21 1.08
C ASN A 210 41.28 11.58 1.60
N LYS A 211 40.04 11.95 1.25
CA LYS A 211 39.38 13.16 1.72
C LYS A 211 37.86 13.01 1.57
N LEU A 212 37.11 13.80 2.33
CA LEU A 212 35.66 13.90 2.13
C LEU A 212 35.36 14.63 0.80
N PRO A 213 34.30 14.22 0.08
CA PRO A 213 33.82 14.98 -1.08
C PRO A 213 33.35 16.38 -0.65
N GLU A 214 33.45 17.37 -1.53
CA GLU A 214 32.95 18.73 -1.22
C GLU A 214 31.42 18.79 -1.30
N ASN A 215 30.81 17.94 -2.13
CA ASN A 215 29.37 17.86 -2.33
C ASN A 215 28.99 16.45 -2.81
N LEU A 216 27.69 16.12 -2.80
CA LEU A 216 27.21 14.81 -3.23
C LEU A 216 27.22 14.61 -4.76
N SER A 217 27.53 15.63 -5.57
CA SER A 217 27.55 15.49 -7.03
C SER A 217 28.81 14.82 -7.56
N VAL A 218 29.88 14.73 -6.75
CA VAL A 218 31.15 14.10 -7.14
C VAL A 218 31.20 12.60 -6.83
N ILE A 219 30.25 12.07 -6.05
CA ILE A 219 30.19 10.64 -5.75
C ILE A 219 29.46 9.90 -6.87
N SER A 220 29.94 8.69 -7.18
CA SER A 220 29.35 7.85 -8.22
C SER A 220 28.19 7.04 -7.66
N VAL A 221 26.98 7.59 -7.72
CA VAL A 221 25.72 6.91 -7.35
C VAL A 221 24.85 6.68 -8.59
N THR A 222 24.14 5.54 -8.63
CA THR A 222 23.28 5.15 -9.75
C THR A 222 21.84 4.91 -9.29
N GLY A 223 20.91 4.77 -10.24
CA GLY A 223 19.52 4.42 -9.95
C GLY A 223 18.79 5.45 -9.09
N ASP A 224 18.06 4.97 -8.09
CA ASP A 224 17.22 5.78 -7.21
C ASP A 224 18.03 6.62 -6.21
N ALA A 225 19.22 6.18 -5.80
CA ALA A 225 20.15 6.98 -5.00
C ALA A 225 20.59 8.26 -5.73
N LYS A 226 20.75 8.20 -7.06
CA LYS A 226 21.05 9.38 -7.86
C LYS A 226 19.92 10.40 -7.83
N LYS A 227 18.66 9.95 -7.84
CA LYS A 227 17.49 10.85 -7.76
C LYS A 227 17.47 11.64 -6.45
N ILE A 228 17.92 11.04 -5.34
CA ILE A 228 18.03 11.74 -4.05
C ILE A 228 19.01 12.91 -4.14
N VAL A 229 20.16 12.70 -4.77
CA VAL A 229 21.18 13.73 -4.97
C VAL A 229 20.69 14.82 -5.94
N ASP A 230 20.16 14.40 -7.10
CA ASP A 230 19.71 15.31 -8.16
C ASP A 230 18.55 16.21 -7.68
N ASN A 231 17.61 15.65 -6.89
CA ASN A 231 16.48 16.38 -6.32
C ASN A 231 16.83 17.10 -4.99
N LYS A 232 18.08 17.02 -4.52
CA LYS A 232 18.55 17.65 -3.27
C LYS A 232 17.72 17.24 -2.04
N LEU A 233 17.32 15.98 -1.98
CA LEU A 233 16.53 15.43 -0.87
C LEU A 233 17.39 15.17 0.39
N VAL A 234 18.72 15.16 0.24
CA VAL A 234 19.68 15.04 1.34
C VAL A 234 20.61 16.25 1.34
N LYS A 235 20.76 16.87 2.51
CA LYS A 235 21.78 17.88 2.79
C LYS A 235 23.00 17.22 3.40
N TYR A 236 24.14 17.37 2.73
CA TYR A 236 25.42 16.84 3.18
C TYR A 236 26.28 17.92 3.83
N THR A 237 26.83 17.62 5.01
CA THR A 237 27.77 18.48 5.73
C THR A 237 29.08 17.71 5.98
N PRO A 238 30.15 17.97 5.21
CA PRO A 238 31.46 17.38 5.45
C PRO A 238 32.14 17.98 6.68
N ASN A 239 33.10 17.24 7.26
CA ASN A 239 33.94 17.71 8.36
C ASN A 239 33.13 18.21 9.58
N SER A 240 32.05 17.52 9.94
CA SER A 240 31.26 17.87 11.13
C SER A 240 32.06 17.73 12.43
N LYS A 241 33.18 16.98 12.37
CA LYS A 241 34.21 16.90 13.40
C LYS A 241 35.58 16.77 12.71
N THR A 242 36.63 17.26 13.37
CA THR A 242 38.01 17.10 12.89
C THR A 242 38.37 15.62 12.73
N PRO A 243 38.99 15.22 11.59
CA PRO A 243 39.38 13.83 11.39
C PRO A 243 40.27 13.33 12.52
N LEU A 244 40.00 12.11 13.00
CA LEU A 244 40.78 11.49 14.05
C LEU A 244 41.80 10.55 13.41
N VAL A 245 43.09 10.82 13.66
CA VAL A 245 44.18 9.92 13.25
C VAL A 245 44.59 9.08 14.45
N THR A 246 44.40 7.76 14.35
CA THR A 246 44.82 6.79 15.37
C THR A 246 45.99 5.99 14.83
N GLN A 247 47.10 5.94 15.58
CA GLN A 247 48.22 5.07 15.21
C GLN A 247 47.97 3.62 15.65
N GLY A 248 48.40 2.68 14.84
CA GLY A 248 48.26 1.25 15.09
C GLY A 248 49.05 0.83 16.33
N THR A 249 48.38 0.21 17.29
CA THR A 249 48.97 -0.24 18.55
C THR A 249 50.04 -1.33 18.36
N PHE A 250 49.94 -2.10 17.26
CA PHE A 250 50.85 -3.21 16.94
C PHE A 250 51.83 -2.89 15.81
N ASN A 251 51.52 -1.93 14.94
CA ASN A 251 52.40 -1.50 13.87
C ASN A 251 52.36 0.05 13.78
N PRO A 252 53.39 0.75 14.29
CA PRO A 252 53.43 2.21 14.28
C PRO A 252 53.45 2.81 12.87
N SER A 253 53.72 1.98 11.84
CA SER A 253 53.66 2.37 10.43
C SER A 253 52.25 2.32 9.84
N THR A 254 51.24 1.97 10.64
CA THR A 254 49.82 2.03 10.22
C THR A 254 49.12 3.16 10.97
N SER A 255 48.42 4.01 10.23
CA SER A 255 47.56 5.03 10.81
C SER A 255 46.17 4.94 10.20
N THR A 256 45.14 4.86 11.03
CA THR A 256 43.75 4.91 10.60
C THR A 256 43.27 6.35 10.74
N THR A 257 42.73 6.93 9.66
CA THR A 257 42.04 8.23 9.74
C THR A 257 40.54 8.01 9.68
N THR A 258 39.83 8.52 10.68
CA THR A 258 38.37 8.53 10.73
C THR A 258 37.86 9.91 10.30
N TYR A 259 37.05 9.94 9.25
CA TYR A 259 36.36 11.12 8.75
C TYR A 259 34.93 11.17 9.28
N TYR A 260 34.44 12.38 9.56
CA TYR A 260 33.12 12.61 10.15
C TYR A 260 32.28 13.53 9.27
N TYR A 261 31.05 13.14 9.00
CA TYR A 261 30.11 13.93 8.20
C TYR A 261 28.66 13.74 8.65
N GLU A 262 27.77 14.59 8.17
CA GLU A 262 26.34 14.51 8.43
C GLU A 262 25.53 14.44 7.14
N LEU A 263 24.49 13.61 7.15
CA LEU A 263 23.47 13.55 6.11
C LEU A 263 22.12 13.92 6.74
N CYS A 264 21.63 15.10 6.43
CA CYS A 264 20.36 15.61 6.94
C CYS A 264 19.25 15.47 5.90
N VAL A 265 18.09 15.02 6.34
CA VAL A 265 16.91 14.78 5.52
C VAL A 265 15.68 15.36 6.21
N ASN A 266 14.69 15.76 5.44
CA ASN A 266 13.41 16.25 5.96
C ASN A 266 12.35 15.19 5.73
N TYR A 267 12.04 14.40 6.76
CA TYR A 267 11.02 13.36 6.68
C TYR A 267 9.63 13.95 6.86
N LYS A 268 8.68 13.57 6.00
CA LYS A 268 7.27 13.98 6.14
C LYS A 268 6.53 13.17 7.20
N SER A 269 6.98 11.95 7.44
CA SER A 269 6.41 11.02 8.42
C SER A 269 7.48 10.50 9.37
N ALA A 270 7.08 10.10 10.58
CA ALA A 270 7.97 9.40 11.49
C ALA A 270 8.03 7.93 11.09
N ALA A 271 9.23 7.35 11.07
CA ALA A 271 9.39 5.91 11.05
C ALA A 271 9.40 5.40 12.49
N SER A 272 8.35 4.68 12.88
CA SER A 272 8.33 3.88 14.10
C SER A 272 7.93 2.47 13.74
N ASP A 273 8.83 1.51 13.96
CA ASP A 273 8.42 0.11 14.03
C ASP A 273 7.36 0.00 15.13
N SER A 274 6.24 -0.61 14.77
CA SER A 274 5.03 -0.82 15.56
C SER A 274 5.27 -0.87 17.07
N GLU A 275 4.50 -0.07 17.82
CA GLU A 275 4.41 -0.01 19.30
C GLU A 275 5.58 0.58 20.10
N SER A 276 6.75 0.87 19.52
CA SER A 276 7.84 1.46 20.29
C SER A 276 7.81 2.99 20.27
N THR A 277 7.78 3.60 21.46
CA THR A 277 8.17 5.01 21.65
C THR A 277 9.52 5.18 20.98
N TYR A 278 9.70 6.19 20.12
CA TYR A 278 11.00 6.53 19.50
C TYR A 278 12.10 6.41 20.55
N THR A 279 12.84 5.29 20.51
CA THR A 279 14.07 5.15 21.27
C THR A 279 15.16 5.60 20.32
N PRO A 280 15.84 6.73 20.57
CA PRO A 280 16.96 7.12 19.74
C PRO A 280 17.91 5.92 19.69
N VAL A 281 18.26 5.50 18.47
CA VAL A 281 19.26 4.45 18.26
C VAL A 281 20.46 4.86 19.09
N GLN A 282 20.79 4.09 20.13
CA GLN A 282 21.99 4.34 20.90
C GLN A 282 23.16 4.21 19.93
N THR A 283 23.82 5.32 19.67
CA THR A 283 25.09 5.32 18.95
C THR A 283 26.06 4.48 19.76
N ASP A 284 26.47 3.33 19.22
CA ASP A 284 27.40 2.39 19.89
C ASP A 284 28.82 3.00 20.05
N SER A 285 29.01 4.21 19.51
CA SER A 285 30.26 4.95 19.51
C SER A 285 30.34 5.98 20.64
N ARG A 286 31.52 6.03 21.28
CA ARG A 286 31.83 7.01 22.33
C ARG A 286 31.76 8.47 21.87
N ASP A 287 31.70 8.72 20.56
CA ASP A 287 31.70 10.04 19.96
C ASP A 287 30.38 10.43 19.27
N GLY A 288 29.36 9.59 19.28
CA GLY A 288 28.02 9.90 18.76
C GLY A 288 27.90 9.84 17.23
N TYR A 289 28.82 9.15 16.56
CA TYR A 289 28.80 8.89 15.11
C TYR A 289 28.70 7.40 14.81
N ASN A 290 27.86 7.00 13.87
CA ASN A 290 27.75 5.59 13.49
C ASN A 290 28.56 5.31 12.22
N SER A 291 29.06 4.09 12.07
CA SER A 291 29.69 3.63 10.82
C SER A 291 28.68 3.23 9.74
N TYR A 292 27.39 3.26 10.06
CA TYR A 292 26.28 2.91 9.17
C TYR A 292 25.05 3.73 9.52
N ILE A 293 24.18 3.90 8.52
CA ILE A 293 22.91 4.62 8.66
C ILE A 293 21.78 3.62 8.95
N ILE A 294 20.95 3.94 9.95
CA ILE A 294 19.74 3.19 10.28
C ILE A 294 18.54 4.08 9.98
N THR A 295 17.85 3.82 8.87
CA THR A 295 16.70 4.61 8.42
C THR A 295 15.37 4.19 9.04
N PHE A 296 15.29 3.05 9.73
CA PHE A 296 14.01 2.51 10.21
C PHE A 296 13.43 3.21 11.46
N ASN A 297 14.14 4.16 12.05
CA ASN A 297 13.71 4.84 13.28
C ASN A 297 14.12 6.33 13.27
N HIS A 298 13.20 7.19 12.86
CA HIS A 298 13.40 8.64 12.82
C HIS A 298 12.09 9.38 13.12
N PRO A 299 12.17 10.58 13.72
CA PRO A 299 11.02 11.47 13.84
C PRO A 299 10.63 12.04 12.46
N ALA A 300 9.42 12.61 12.38
CA ALA A 300 9.09 13.52 11.29
C ALA A 300 9.85 14.84 11.45
N GLY A 301 10.17 15.50 10.33
CA GLY A 301 10.92 16.76 10.28
C GLY A 301 12.38 16.56 9.90
N ASP A 302 13.21 17.55 10.24
CA ASP A 302 14.64 17.52 9.94
C ASP A 302 15.35 16.52 10.85
N TYR A 303 16.01 15.53 10.25
CA TYR A 303 16.80 14.52 10.95
C TYR A 303 18.18 14.39 10.31
N CYS A 304 19.23 14.39 11.12
CA CYS A 304 20.62 14.33 10.66
C CYS A 304 21.31 13.05 11.13
N TYR A 305 21.72 12.22 10.18
CA TYR A 305 22.55 11.06 10.42
C TYR A 305 24.00 11.49 10.59
N LYS A 306 24.55 11.25 11.77
CA LYS A 306 25.97 11.45 12.07
C LYS A 306 26.74 10.19 11.71
N VAL A 307 27.57 10.29 10.68
CA VAL A 307 28.28 9.14 10.10
C VAL A 307 29.79 9.33 10.19
N SER A 308 30.49 8.24 10.49
CA SER A 308 31.96 8.18 10.50
C SER A 308 32.47 7.08 9.59
N THR A 309 33.52 7.37 8.82
CA THR A 309 34.17 6.41 7.93
C THR A 309 35.66 6.38 8.21
N SER A 310 36.19 5.19 8.48
CA SER A 310 37.61 4.98 8.77
C SER A 310 38.32 4.39 7.56
N THR A 311 39.53 4.88 7.28
CA THR A 311 40.39 4.32 6.25
C THR A 311 41.81 4.13 6.79
N ASP A 312 42.42 2.99 6.45
CA ASP A 312 43.76 2.63 6.89
C ASP A 312 44.81 3.15 5.92
N PHE A 313 45.87 3.71 6.47
CA PHE A 313 47.04 4.15 5.74
C PHE A 313 48.27 3.38 6.19
N LEU A 314 49.05 2.93 5.21
CA LEU A 314 50.44 2.56 5.42
C LEU A 314 51.28 3.83 5.30
N SER A 315 51.91 4.27 6.40
CA SER A 315 52.89 5.35 6.34
C SER A 315 54.07 4.88 5.50
N LYS A 316 54.33 5.55 4.37
CA LYS A 316 55.57 5.38 3.62
C LYS A 316 56.74 6.04 4.34
#